data_AF-A0A7K2C7R8-F1
#
_entry.id   AF-A0A7K2C7R8-F1
#
_cell.length_a   1.000
_cell.length_b   1.000
_cell.length_c   1.000
_cell.angle_alpha   90.00
_cell.angle_beta   90.00
_cell.angle_gamma   90.00
#
_symmetry.space_group_name_H-M   'P 1'
#
loop_
_entity.id
_entity.type
_entity.pdbx_description
1 polymer ?
#
loop_
_entity_poly.entity_id
_entity_poly.type
_entity_poly.pdbx_seq_one_letter_code
_entity_poly.pdbx_strand_id
1 'polypeptide(L)'
;MKTLNAVASMAVLFVVSASQGTGQVLPGPNGPVEFIGLQEWDAQELFDAIRELEPDRPFHACAAVMKRSLGFADAAAFLYFTGNIDSIDQSSDRYTVVVGVEDSTQVLYRTTGNETVDLPESWQNLLAVANEDFNVLPLAASTLHSRDIGGELAKYMGVDSETLDQVWDLVDRADGDEDIRLAHEVLARDSLWTARAVATLLLGNFIDDDTAWHGLVGSAIDTDGRVNTVAQRALDGLVEQGTHSVDWSAAHGPLLALFGGTNPFAFEGILEVLVATEIDPEFGQQLVRDRPSLLLAYVGAEHEGTREPAIAFLKAISSEDFGADLDAWTAWINQ
;
A
#
# COMPACT_ATOMS: atom_id res chain seq x y z
N MET A 1 32.06 63.51 -27.05
CA MET A 1 30.80 63.20 -26.34
C MET A 1 29.93 62.34 -27.25
N LYS A 2 29.91 61.03 -27.03
CA LYS A 2 28.96 60.09 -27.65
C LYS A 2 28.27 59.37 -26.49
N THR A 3 26.97 59.58 -26.36
CA THR A 3 26.11 58.96 -25.36
C THR A 3 25.78 57.53 -25.81
N LEU A 4 26.11 56.55 -24.97
CA LEU A 4 25.65 55.17 -25.10
C LEU A 4 24.28 55.06 -24.41
N ASN A 5 23.25 54.66 -25.18
CA ASN A 5 21.97 54.24 -24.65
C ASN A 5 22.12 52.81 -24.11
N ALA A 6 21.96 52.65 -22.79
CA ALA A 6 21.81 51.34 -22.16
C ALA A 6 20.35 50.90 -22.29
N VAL A 7 20.11 49.82 -23.02
CA VAL A 7 18.82 49.10 -23.05
C VAL A 7 18.85 48.14 -21.86
N ALA A 8 17.99 48.37 -20.87
CA ALA A 8 17.81 47.46 -19.76
C ALA A 8 17.00 46.24 -20.23
N SER A 9 17.67 45.10 -20.39
CA SER A 9 17.02 43.80 -20.56
C SER A 9 16.38 43.39 -19.24
N MET A 10 15.06 43.50 -19.18
CA MET A 10 14.24 43.02 -18.08
C MET A 10 14.15 41.50 -18.20
N ALA A 11 14.93 40.77 -17.40
CA ALA A 11 14.78 39.32 -17.27
C ALA A 11 13.50 39.03 -16.48
N VAL A 12 12.48 38.53 -17.16
CA VAL A 12 11.29 37.97 -16.52
C VAL A 12 11.68 36.58 -16.02
N LEU A 13 11.97 36.48 -14.72
CA LEU A 13 12.01 35.20 -14.02
C LEU A 13 10.56 34.68 -13.95
N PHE A 14 10.24 33.71 -14.80
CA PHE A 14 9.10 32.83 -14.55
C PHE A 14 9.47 31.98 -13.34
N VAL A 15 8.93 32.35 -12.18
CA VAL A 15 8.77 31.40 -11.08
C VAL A 15 7.68 30.43 -11.56
N VAL A 16 8.08 29.31 -12.13
CA VAL A 16 7.20 28.16 -12.27
C VAL A 16 7.01 27.66 -10.85
N SER A 17 5.90 28.02 -10.22
CA SER A 17 5.43 27.30 -9.04
C SER A 17 5.13 25.89 -9.53
N ALA A 18 6.05 24.95 -9.30
CA ALA A 18 5.74 23.53 -9.44
C ALA A 18 4.54 23.28 -8.51
N SER A 19 3.40 22.93 -9.10
CA SER A 19 2.27 22.42 -8.34
C SER A 19 2.74 21.13 -7.68
N GLN A 20 3.09 21.22 -6.41
CA GLN A 20 3.40 20.05 -5.60
C GLN A 20 2.16 19.14 -5.61
N GLY A 21 2.32 17.87 -5.96
CA GLY A 21 1.30 16.85 -5.73
C GLY A 21 0.42 16.43 -6.92
N THR A 22 0.64 16.90 -8.15
CA THR A 22 0.00 16.29 -9.34
C THR A 22 0.86 15.16 -9.90
N GLY A 23 0.24 14.05 -10.31
CA GLY A 23 0.95 12.96 -10.98
C GLY A 23 1.70 13.44 -12.23
N GLN A 24 2.92 12.93 -12.43
CA GLN A 24 3.77 13.28 -13.56
C GLN A 24 4.00 12.05 -14.43
N VAL A 25 3.44 12.07 -15.65
CA VAL A 25 3.49 10.94 -16.58
C VAL A 25 4.61 11.12 -17.61
N LEU A 26 5.49 10.13 -17.68
CA LEU A 26 6.59 10.05 -18.63
C LEU A 26 6.43 8.85 -19.57
N PRO A 27 6.92 8.93 -20.82
CA PRO A 27 7.01 7.78 -21.69
C PRO A 27 8.10 6.80 -21.18
N GLY A 28 7.71 5.56 -20.87
CA GLY A 28 8.63 4.49 -20.49
C GLY A 28 8.85 3.43 -21.57
N PRO A 29 9.85 2.54 -21.41
CA PRO A 29 10.20 1.52 -22.40
C PRO A 29 9.13 0.45 -22.62
N ASN A 30 8.23 0.27 -21.65
CA ASN A 30 7.14 -0.72 -21.68
C ASN A 30 5.79 -0.03 -21.40
N GLY A 31 5.59 1.20 -21.86
CA GLY A 31 4.40 1.99 -21.59
C GLY A 31 4.63 3.17 -20.64
N PRO A 32 3.59 3.97 -20.34
CA PRO A 32 3.70 5.14 -19.47
C PRO A 32 4.18 4.80 -18.07
N VAL A 33 4.95 5.71 -17.48
CA VAL A 33 5.36 5.69 -16.08
C VAL A 33 4.90 6.97 -15.43
N GLU A 34 4.02 6.85 -14.45
CA GLU A 34 3.53 7.94 -13.63
C GLU A 34 4.28 7.98 -12.30
N PHE A 35 4.64 9.18 -11.87
CA PHE A 35 5.21 9.43 -10.54
C PHE A 35 4.24 10.26 -9.70
N ILE A 36 3.93 9.80 -8.50
CA ILE A 36 3.12 10.51 -7.50
C ILE A 36 3.87 10.65 -6.17
N GLY A 37 3.57 11.71 -5.43
CA GLY A 37 4.13 11.97 -4.09
C GLY A 37 5.52 12.64 -4.06
N LEU A 38 6.08 13.03 -5.22
CA LEU A 38 7.38 13.70 -5.29
C LEU A 38 7.34 15.12 -4.70
N GLN A 39 8.38 15.49 -3.96
CA GLN A 39 8.49 16.80 -3.31
C GLN A 39 9.72 17.58 -3.78
N GLU A 40 10.90 16.96 -3.70
CA GLU A 40 12.18 17.52 -4.13
C GLU A 40 12.61 16.99 -5.50
N TRP A 41 12.24 15.75 -5.83
CA TRP A 41 12.59 15.14 -7.11
C TRP A 41 11.69 15.61 -8.25
N ASP A 42 12.29 15.92 -9.39
CA ASP A 42 11.59 15.98 -10.68
C ASP A 42 11.40 14.55 -11.23
N ALA A 43 10.26 14.29 -11.88
CA ALA A 43 9.96 12.95 -12.39
C ALA A 43 10.96 12.48 -13.44
N GLN A 44 11.43 13.38 -14.33
CA GLN A 44 12.39 13.02 -15.38
C GLN A 44 13.76 12.77 -14.76
N GLU A 45 14.18 13.61 -13.82
CA GLU A 45 15.44 13.41 -13.07
C GLU A 45 15.44 12.06 -12.33
N LEU A 46 14.34 11.73 -11.65
CA LEU A 46 14.18 10.46 -10.95
C LEU A 46 14.18 9.26 -11.92
N PHE A 47 13.45 9.38 -13.03
CA PHE A 47 13.40 8.34 -14.06
C PHE A 47 14.79 8.04 -14.61
N ASP A 48 15.54 9.07 -14.97
CA ASP A 48 16.89 8.94 -15.51
C ASP A 48 17.87 8.35 -14.47
N ALA A 49 17.78 8.79 -13.21
CA ALA A 49 18.60 8.25 -12.13
C ALA A 49 18.34 6.75 -11.89
N ILE A 50 17.07 6.32 -11.92
CA ILE A 50 16.72 4.89 -11.81
C ILE A 50 17.29 4.09 -12.97
N ARG A 51 17.19 4.61 -14.20
CA ARG A 51 17.72 3.94 -15.40
C ARG A 51 19.26 3.87 -15.41
N GLU A 52 19.93 4.88 -14.87
CA GLU A 52 21.39 4.87 -14.74
C GLU A 52 21.86 3.81 -13.72
N LEU A 53 21.17 3.70 -12.58
CA LEU A 53 21.54 2.77 -11.52
C LEU A 53 21.21 1.31 -11.85
N GLU A 54 20.09 1.05 -12.54
CA GLU A 54 19.58 -0.30 -12.84
C GLU A 54 19.04 -0.39 -14.28
N PRO A 55 19.90 -0.29 -15.30
CA PRO A 55 19.48 -0.17 -16.70
C PRO A 55 18.66 -1.37 -17.21
N ASP A 56 19.03 -2.57 -16.78
CA ASP A 56 18.42 -3.83 -17.24
C ASP A 56 17.19 -4.23 -16.42
N ARG A 57 16.87 -3.53 -15.33
CA ARG A 57 15.76 -3.89 -14.45
C ARG A 57 14.43 -3.34 -14.99
N PRO A 58 13.35 -4.13 -14.98
CA PRO A 58 12.01 -3.62 -15.29
C PRO A 58 11.64 -2.44 -14.38
N PHE A 59 10.97 -1.42 -14.94
CA PHE A 59 10.68 -0.18 -14.20
C PHE A 59 9.76 -0.40 -12.99
N HIS A 60 8.80 -1.33 -13.08
CA HIS A 60 7.94 -1.69 -11.95
C HIS A 60 8.69 -2.29 -10.73
N ALA A 61 9.99 -2.56 -10.84
CA ALA A 61 10.83 -3.00 -9.72
C ALA A 61 11.74 -1.87 -9.17
N CYS A 62 11.43 -0.60 -9.46
CA CYS A 62 12.27 0.54 -9.09
C CYS A 62 12.20 0.96 -7.61
N ALA A 63 11.15 0.60 -6.88
CA ALA A 63 10.96 1.01 -5.48
C ALA A 63 12.16 0.63 -4.59
N ALA A 64 12.78 -0.54 -4.82
CA ALA A 64 13.96 -0.96 -4.06
C ALA A 64 15.20 -0.10 -4.36
N VAL A 65 15.30 0.49 -5.55
CA VAL A 65 16.38 1.41 -5.94
C VAL A 65 16.18 2.76 -5.28
N MET A 66 14.95 3.28 -5.33
CA MET A 66 14.57 4.55 -4.71
C MET A 66 14.94 4.56 -3.23
N LYS A 67 14.57 3.51 -2.50
CA LYS A 67 14.88 3.39 -1.06
C LYS A 67 16.36 3.25 -0.76
N ARG A 68 17.07 2.38 -1.49
CA ARG A 68 18.46 2.04 -1.15
C ARG A 68 19.50 3.03 -1.67
N SER A 69 19.19 3.73 -2.77
CA SER A 69 20.20 4.50 -3.52
C SER A 69 19.82 5.96 -3.72
N LEU A 70 18.53 6.31 -3.72
CA LEU A 70 18.05 7.68 -4.01
C LEU A 70 17.50 8.40 -2.77
N GLY A 71 17.57 7.75 -1.60
CA GLY A 71 17.26 8.39 -0.32
C GLY A 71 15.78 8.50 0.01
N PHE A 72 14.89 7.87 -0.76
CA PHE A 72 13.46 7.82 -0.42
C PHE A 72 13.26 7.07 0.90
N ALA A 73 12.45 7.64 1.78
CA ALA A 73 12.07 7.02 3.04
C ALA A 73 11.21 5.77 2.81
N ASP A 74 10.26 5.85 1.87
CA ASP A 74 9.57 4.68 1.34
C ASP A 74 9.22 4.87 -0.14
N ALA A 75 8.90 3.78 -0.82
CA ALA A 75 8.48 3.80 -2.21
C ALA A 75 7.69 2.54 -2.59
N ALA A 76 6.76 2.71 -3.54
CA ALA A 76 6.04 1.63 -4.20
C ALA A 76 6.08 1.80 -5.72
N ALA A 77 5.93 0.68 -6.43
CA ALA A 77 5.81 0.66 -7.87
C ALA A 77 4.77 -0.40 -8.27
N PHE A 78 3.69 0.05 -8.90
CA PHE A 78 2.57 -0.78 -9.33
C PHE A 78 2.62 -0.95 -10.84
N LEU A 79 2.26 -2.15 -11.30
CA LEU A 79 2.13 -2.45 -12.73
C LEU A 79 0.67 -2.78 -13.02
N TYR A 80 0.02 -1.90 -13.78
CA TYR A 80 -1.34 -2.10 -14.28
C TYR A 80 -1.30 -2.55 -15.74
N PHE A 81 -2.28 -3.34 -16.12
CA PHE A 81 -2.47 -3.78 -17.50
C PHE A 81 -3.66 -3.04 -18.12
N THR A 82 -3.44 -2.30 -19.20
CA THR A 82 -4.45 -1.42 -19.83
C THR A 82 -5.14 -2.06 -21.05
N GLY A 83 -5.00 -3.38 -21.23
CA GLY A 83 -5.51 -4.14 -22.37
C GLY A 83 -6.43 -5.30 -21.97
N ASN A 84 -7.12 -5.88 -22.94
CA ASN A 84 -7.95 -7.06 -22.72
C ASN A 84 -7.06 -8.28 -22.44
N ILE A 85 -7.35 -9.04 -21.38
CA ILE A 85 -6.51 -10.17 -20.91
C ILE A 85 -6.26 -11.21 -22.01
N ASP A 86 -7.17 -11.34 -22.98
CA ASP A 86 -7.07 -12.29 -24.09
C ASP A 86 -6.05 -11.88 -25.18
N SER A 87 -5.51 -10.65 -25.15
CA SER A 87 -4.61 -10.11 -26.17
C SER A 87 -3.37 -9.44 -25.59
N ILE A 88 -2.77 -10.02 -24.54
CA ILE A 88 -1.48 -9.57 -23.98
C ILE A 88 -0.37 -9.86 -25.00
N ASP A 89 -0.33 -9.07 -26.07
CA ASP A 89 0.84 -8.93 -26.92
C ASP A 89 1.75 -7.86 -26.30
N GLN A 90 3.03 -8.16 -26.25
CA GLN A 90 3.96 -7.60 -25.26
C GLN A 90 4.37 -6.17 -25.66
N SER A 91 3.84 -5.13 -25.01
CA SER A 91 4.54 -3.88 -24.61
C SER A 91 3.64 -2.63 -24.50
N SER A 92 2.49 -2.56 -25.20
CA SER A 92 1.62 -1.37 -25.21
C SER A 92 0.60 -1.30 -24.07
N ASP A 93 0.39 -2.42 -23.38
CA ASP A 93 -0.75 -2.58 -22.47
C ASP A 93 -0.33 -2.48 -21.01
N ARG A 94 0.71 -1.69 -20.70
CA ARG A 94 1.28 -1.60 -19.35
C ARG A 94 1.34 -0.14 -18.93
N TYR A 95 0.94 0.12 -17.70
CA TYR A 95 1.04 1.42 -17.04
C TYR A 95 1.73 1.21 -15.70
N THR A 96 2.81 1.94 -15.44
CA THR A 96 3.53 1.84 -14.17
C THR A 96 3.25 3.08 -13.34
N VAL A 97 2.75 2.91 -12.11
CA VAL A 97 2.63 4.02 -11.14
C VAL A 97 3.71 3.85 -10.10
N VAL A 98 4.47 4.91 -9.86
CA VAL A 98 5.56 4.95 -8.89
C VAL A 98 5.22 5.97 -7.82
N VAL A 99 5.18 5.51 -6.58
CA VAL A 99 4.87 6.33 -5.41
C VAL A 99 6.16 6.57 -4.64
N GLY A 100 6.52 7.82 -4.45
CA GLY A 100 7.68 8.23 -3.67
C GLY A 100 7.27 8.89 -2.35
N VAL A 101 7.93 8.50 -1.26
CA VAL A 101 7.84 9.18 0.03
C VAL A 101 9.25 9.60 0.43
N GLU A 102 9.53 10.90 0.32
CA GLU A 102 10.88 11.47 0.50
C GLU A 102 11.18 11.82 1.97
N ASP A 103 10.19 12.34 2.70
CA ASP A 103 10.35 12.75 4.09
C ASP A 103 10.28 11.57 5.07
N SER A 104 11.45 11.17 5.57
CA SER A 104 11.58 10.09 6.57
C SER A 104 10.85 10.34 7.90
N THR A 105 10.47 11.58 8.21
CA THR A 105 9.71 11.88 9.43
C THR A 105 8.23 11.49 9.32
N GLN A 106 7.76 11.19 8.09
CA GLN A 106 6.40 10.72 7.83
C GLN A 106 6.29 9.19 7.91
N VAL A 107 7.39 8.48 7.65
CA VAL A 107 7.44 7.01 7.59
C VAL A 107 7.65 6.44 9.00
N LEU A 108 6.64 5.71 9.48
CA LEU A 108 6.54 5.19 10.84
C LEU A 108 6.17 3.71 10.80
N TYR A 109 7.17 2.87 10.53
CA TYR A 109 7.02 1.43 10.72
C TYR A 109 6.79 1.09 12.19
N ARG A 110 6.02 0.02 12.44
CA ARG A 110 5.83 -0.49 13.80
C ARG A 110 7.16 -0.86 14.43
N THR A 111 7.24 -0.77 15.76
CA THR A 111 8.38 -1.33 16.49
C THR A 111 8.27 -2.85 16.50
N THR A 112 9.35 -3.53 16.10
CA THR A 112 9.48 -4.98 16.24
C THR A 112 9.83 -5.34 17.67
N GLY A 113 9.15 -6.33 18.23
CA GLY A 113 9.54 -6.92 19.51
C GLY A 113 10.88 -7.67 19.41
N ASN A 114 11.44 -8.00 20.57
CA ASN A 114 12.75 -8.65 20.68
C ASN A 114 12.70 -10.01 21.40
N GLU A 115 11.50 -10.56 21.56
CA GLU A 115 11.25 -11.81 22.26
C GLU A 115 10.95 -12.95 21.28
N THR A 116 10.79 -14.16 21.80
CA THR A 116 10.19 -15.29 21.10
C THR A 116 9.00 -15.72 21.92
N VAL A 117 7.82 -15.70 21.33
CA VAL A 117 6.57 -16.08 21.97
C VAL A 117 6.38 -17.58 21.80
N ASP A 118 6.00 -18.27 22.87
CA ASP A 118 5.70 -19.70 22.81
C ASP A 118 4.41 -19.93 22.03
N LEU A 119 4.50 -20.67 20.92
CA LEU A 119 3.37 -20.95 20.03
C LEU A 119 2.77 -22.34 20.31
N PRO A 120 1.44 -22.52 20.20
CA PRO A 120 0.82 -23.85 20.23
C PRO A 120 1.23 -24.69 19.01
N GLU A 121 1.10 -26.01 19.12
CA GLU A 121 1.53 -26.97 18.08
C GLU A 121 0.91 -26.67 16.70
N SER A 122 -0.36 -26.25 16.65
CA SER A 122 -1.04 -25.86 15.41
C SER A 122 -0.35 -24.71 14.69
N TRP A 123 0.07 -23.68 15.43
CA TRP A 123 0.78 -22.52 14.89
C TRP A 123 2.23 -22.86 14.53
N GLN A 124 2.88 -23.75 15.29
CA GLN A 124 4.20 -24.28 14.92
C GLN A 124 4.16 -25.05 13.59
N ASN A 125 3.08 -25.77 13.32
CA ASN A 125 2.90 -26.44 12.02
C ASN A 125 2.72 -25.43 10.88
N LEU A 126 1.95 -24.35 11.08
CA LEU A 126 1.87 -23.24 10.11
C LEU A 126 3.23 -22.59 9.88
N LEU A 127 3.99 -22.40 10.96
CA LEU A 127 5.35 -21.85 10.90
C LEU A 127 6.29 -22.75 10.08
N ALA A 128 6.18 -24.07 10.24
CA ALA A 128 6.97 -25.03 9.47
C ALA A 128 6.66 -24.92 7.97
N VAL A 129 5.37 -24.88 7.60
CA VAL A 129 4.94 -24.68 6.21
C VAL A 129 5.47 -23.35 5.65
N ALA A 130 5.32 -22.25 6.41
CA ALA A 130 5.81 -20.93 6.01
C ALA A 130 7.33 -20.84 5.82
N ASN A 131 8.10 -21.63 6.56
CA ASN A 131 9.56 -21.70 6.42
C ASN A 131 10.00 -22.49 5.18
N GLU A 132 9.18 -23.44 4.72
CA GLU A 132 9.45 -24.24 3.52
C GLU A 132 9.06 -23.49 2.25
N ASP A 133 7.86 -22.92 2.22
CA ASP A 133 7.38 -22.06 1.13
C ASP A 133 6.59 -20.89 1.69
N PHE A 134 7.23 -19.71 1.76
CA PHE A 134 6.55 -18.51 2.23
C PHE A 134 5.40 -18.07 1.29
N ASN A 135 5.46 -18.38 -0.01
CA ASN A 135 4.48 -17.87 -0.98
C ASN A 135 3.06 -18.41 -0.74
N VAL A 136 2.93 -19.52 -0.01
CA VAL A 136 1.63 -20.07 0.37
C VAL A 136 0.87 -19.14 1.31
N LEU A 137 1.54 -18.39 2.20
CA LEU A 137 0.87 -17.51 3.17
C LEU A 137 0.09 -16.36 2.52
N PRO A 138 0.70 -15.51 1.66
CA PRO A 138 -0.04 -14.42 1.03
C PRO A 138 -1.14 -14.94 0.10
N LEU A 139 -0.94 -16.09 -0.57
CA LEU A 139 -2.00 -16.72 -1.35
C LEU A 139 -3.16 -17.18 -0.44
N ALA A 140 -2.86 -17.92 0.62
CA ALA A 140 -3.85 -18.37 1.60
C ALA A 140 -4.63 -17.20 2.21
N ALA A 141 -3.95 -16.09 2.52
CA ALA A 141 -4.56 -14.87 3.02
C ALA A 141 -5.55 -14.26 2.02
N SER A 142 -5.16 -14.11 0.75
CA SER A 142 -6.04 -13.55 -0.30
C SER A 142 -7.25 -14.41 -0.64
N THR A 143 -7.19 -15.71 -0.33
CA THR A 143 -8.21 -16.69 -0.75
C THR A 143 -8.90 -17.35 0.44
N LEU A 144 -8.67 -16.84 1.66
CA LEU A 144 -9.14 -17.45 2.90
C LEU A 144 -10.66 -17.66 2.91
N HIS A 145 -11.38 -16.69 2.34
CA HIS A 145 -12.83 -16.64 2.23
C HIS A 145 -13.34 -16.89 0.79
N SER A 146 -12.44 -17.29 -0.12
CA SER A 146 -12.75 -17.65 -1.52
C SER A 146 -11.96 -18.90 -1.93
N ARG A 147 -12.04 -19.94 -1.09
CA ARG A 147 -11.20 -21.15 -1.25
C ARG A 147 -11.47 -21.91 -2.55
N ASP A 148 -12.66 -21.75 -3.12
CA ASP A 148 -13.08 -22.39 -4.37
C ASP A 148 -12.21 -21.98 -5.57
N ILE A 149 -11.69 -20.76 -5.59
CA ILE A 149 -10.77 -20.29 -6.64
C ILE A 149 -9.29 -20.50 -6.29
N GLY A 150 -8.97 -20.80 -5.03
CA GLY A 150 -7.59 -20.84 -4.56
C GLY A 150 -6.74 -21.93 -5.21
N GLY A 151 -7.32 -23.07 -5.60
CA GLY A 151 -6.60 -24.12 -6.33
C GLY A 151 -6.13 -23.68 -7.74
N GLU A 152 -6.95 -22.90 -8.45
CA GLU A 152 -6.57 -22.36 -9.76
C GLU A 152 -5.48 -21.29 -9.63
N LEU A 153 -5.59 -20.43 -8.63
CA LEU A 153 -4.58 -19.42 -8.30
C LEU A 153 -3.26 -20.04 -7.85
N ALA A 154 -3.31 -21.10 -7.03
CA ALA A 154 -2.12 -21.84 -6.60
C ALA A 154 -1.33 -22.36 -7.80
N LYS A 155 -2.01 -22.98 -8.77
CA LYS A 155 -1.40 -23.45 -10.00
C LYS A 155 -0.76 -22.31 -10.82
N TYR A 156 -1.43 -21.16 -10.91
CA TYR A 156 -0.91 -19.99 -11.63
C TYR A 156 0.34 -19.43 -10.95
N MET A 157 0.34 -19.38 -9.61
CA MET A 157 1.44 -18.85 -8.80
C MET A 157 2.56 -19.85 -8.53
N GLY A 158 2.38 -21.12 -8.94
CA GLY A 158 3.34 -22.19 -8.70
C GLY A 158 3.39 -22.66 -7.23
N VAL A 159 2.32 -22.42 -6.48
CA VAL A 159 2.12 -22.92 -5.11
C VAL A 159 1.47 -24.29 -5.17
N ASP A 160 1.93 -25.22 -4.35
CA ASP A 160 1.36 -26.55 -4.25
C ASP A 160 -0.04 -26.51 -3.59
N SER A 161 -1.06 -27.02 -4.30
CA SER A 161 -2.45 -26.95 -3.82
C SER A 161 -2.69 -27.77 -2.56
N GLU A 162 -2.00 -28.90 -2.37
CA GLU A 162 -2.12 -29.70 -1.13
C GLU A 162 -1.56 -28.93 0.08
N THR A 163 -0.45 -28.21 -0.13
CA THR A 163 0.13 -27.32 0.88
C THR A 163 -0.80 -26.15 1.21
N LEU A 164 -1.47 -25.57 0.21
CA LEU A 164 -2.48 -24.51 0.43
C LEU A 164 -3.67 -25.04 1.25
N ASP A 165 -4.20 -26.21 0.90
CA ASP A 165 -5.29 -26.86 1.64
C ASP A 165 -4.88 -27.14 3.09
N GLN A 166 -3.64 -27.61 3.30
CA GLN A 166 -3.09 -27.83 4.64
C GLN A 166 -3.01 -26.54 5.46
N VAL A 167 -2.65 -25.41 4.84
CA VAL A 167 -2.62 -24.11 5.54
C VAL A 167 -4.02 -23.72 5.99
N TRP A 168 -5.03 -23.83 5.12
CA TRP A 168 -6.41 -23.53 5.49
C TRP A 168 -6.95 -24.44 6.61
N ASP A 169 -6.66 -25.74 6.54
CA ASP A 169 -7.01 -26.70 7.60
C ASP A 169 -6.38 -26.36 8.96
N LEU A 170 -5.24 -25.67 8.96
CA LEU A 170 -4.58 -25.20 10.18
C LEU A 170 -5.13 -23.85 10.65
N VAL A 171 -5.49 -22.95 9.72
CA VAL A 171 -6.15 -21.67 10.02
C VAL A 171 -7.52 -21.90 10.66
N ASP A 172 -8.30 -22.87 10.15
CA ASP A 172 -9.62 -23.23 10.68
C ASP A 172 -9.60 -23.71 12.14
N ARG A 173 -8.42 -24.09 12.65
CA ARG A 173 -8.25 -24.51 14.05
C ARG A 173 -8.03 -23.35 15.01
N ALA A 174 -7.79 -22.15 14.49
CA ALA A 174 -7.72 -20.93 15.28
C ALA A 174 -9.10 -20.25 15.21
N ASP A 175 -9.96 -20.55 16.18
CA ASP A 175 -11.40 -20.23 16.12
C ASP A 175 -11.94 -19.51 17.35
N GLY A 176 -11.08 -18.95 18.22
CA GLY A 176 -11.54 -18.24 19.40
C GLY A 176 -10.68 -17.07 19.88
N ASP A 177 -11.19 -16.35 20.89
CA ASP A 177 -10.58 -15.17 21.51
C ASP A 177 -9.13 -15.38 21.99
N GLU A 178 -8.77 -16.62 22.35
CA GLU A 178 -7.42 -16.96 22.76
C GLU A 178 -6.42 -16.83 21.60
N ASP A 179 -6.80 -17.26 20.40
CA ASP A 179 -5.99 -17.14 19.19
C ASP A 179 -5.87 -15.68 18.73
N ILE A 180 -6.96 -14.90 18.80
CA ILE A 180 -6.93 -13.45 18.51
C ILE A 180 -5.92 -12.76 19.43
N ARG A 181 -6.04 -12.99 20.74
CA ARG A 181 -5.14 -12.40 21.73
C ARG A 181 -3.69 -12.85 21.51
N LEU A 182 -3.47 -14.13 21.22
CA LEU A 182 -2.13 -14.65 20.93
C LEU A 182 -1.56 -14.02 19.65
N ALA A 183 -2.38 -13.81 18.62
CA ALA A 183 -1.94 -13.18 17.38
C ALA A 183 -1.45 -11.75 17.65
N HIS A 184 -2.22 -10.97 18.40
CA HIS A 184 -1.80 -9.64 18.84
C HIS A 184 -0.53 -9.66 19.69
N GLU A 185 -0.38 -10.64 20.58
CA GLU A 185 0.82 -10.82 21.39
C GLU A 185 2.05 -11.10 20.52
N VAL A 186 1.94 -12.05 19.59
CA VAL A 186 3.02 -12.40 18.64
C VAL A 186 3.40 -11.20 17.79
N LEU A 187 2.42 -10.49 17.23
CA LEU A 187 2.67 -9.27 16.47
C LEU A 187 3.42 -8.22 17.30
N ALA A 188 3.03 -8.02 18.57
CA ALA A 188 3.62 -7.00 19.43
C ALA A 188 5.02 -7.34 19.93
N ARG A 189 5.33 -8.63 20.19
CA ARG A 189 6.50 -9.04 20.98
C ARG A 189 7.49 -9.90 20.22
N ASP A 190 7.05 -10.67 19.23
CA ASP A 190 7.89 -11.66 18.59
C ASP A 190 8.86 -11.02 17.59
N SER A 191 10.14 -11.34 17.75
CA SER A 191 11.23 -10.91 16.88
C SER A 191 11.22 -11.65 15.53
N LEU A 192 10.65 -12.85 15.48
CA LEU A 192 10.62 -13.71 14.31
C LEU A 192 9.51 -13.26 13.33
N TRP A 193 9.93 -12.77 12.17
CA TRP A 193 9.00 -12.30 11.14
C TRP A 193 8.05 -13.39 10.64
N THR A 194 8.47 -14.67 10.60
CA THR A 194 7.58 -15.76 10.18
C THR A 194 6.46 -16.02 11.18
N ALA A 195 6.74 -15.91 12.49
CA ALA A 195 5.71 -16.00 13.51
C ALA A 195 4.72 -14.84 13.38
N ARG A 196 5.21 -13.61 13.13
CA ARG A 196 4.35 -12.46 12.87
C ARG A 196 3.51 -12.63 11.59
N ALA A 197 4.07 -13.16 10.51
CA ALA A 197 3.33 -13.43 9.28
C ALA A 197 2.23 -14.48 9.48
N VAL A 198 2.49 -15.54 10.27
CA VAL A 198 1.47 -16.53 10.65
C VAL A 198 0.38 -15.89 11.50
N ALA A 199 0.75 -15.08 12.50
CA ALA A 199 -0.22 -14.35 13.31
C ALA A 199 -1.11 -13.42 12.45
N THR A 200 -0.51 -12.71 11.48
CA THR A 200 -1.25 -11.88 10.51
C THR A 200 -2.23 -12.71 9.67
N LEU A 201 -1.82 -13.88 9.15
CA LEU A 201 -2.72 -14.76 8.42
C LEU A 201 -3.91 -15.20 9.28
N LEU A 202 -3.64 -15.59 10.53
CA LEU A 202 -4.67 -16.06 11.45
C LEU A 202 -5.67 -14.98 11.83
N LEU A 203 -5.25 -13.71 11.96
CA LEU A 203 -6.18 -12.59 12.16
C LEU A 203 -7.21 -12.49 11.02
N GLY A 204 -6.84 -12.86 9.78
CA GLY A 204 -7.78 -12.90 8.65
C GLY A 204 -8.97 -13.84 8.84
N ASN A 205 -8.89 -14.81 9.77
CA ASN A 205 -9.98 -15.73 10.08
C ASN A 205 -11.09 -15.09 10.93
N PHE A 206 -10.82 -13.95 11.56
CA PHE A 206 -11.72 -13.31 12.52
C PHE A 206 -12.36 -12.04 11.92
N ILE A 207 -13.03 -12.19 10.78
CA ILE A 207 -13.62 -11.06 10.03
C ILE A 207 -14.62 -10.26 10.86
N ASP A 208 -15.35 -10.89 11.79
CA ASP A 208 -16.38 -10.24 12.61
C ASP A 208 -15.80 -9.47 13.82
N ASP A 209 -14.48 -9.48 14.04
CA ASP A 209 -13.82 -8.84 15.19
C ASP A 209 -12.99 -7.61 14.76
N ASP A 210 -13.38 -6.43 15.23
CA ASP A 210 -12.70 -5.16 14.93
C ASP A 210 -11.21 -5.18 15.30
N THR A 211 -10.82 -5.89 16.37
CA THR A 211 -9.42 -5.97 16.78
C THR A 211 -8.58 -6.73 15.76
N ALA A 212 -9.16 -7.71 15.06
CA ALA A 212 -8.48 -8.42 13.98
C ALA A 212 -8.16 -7.47 12.82
N TRP A 213 -9.13 -6.65 12.41
CA TRP A 213 -8.92 -5.58 11.41
C TRP A 213 -7.83 -4.61 11.83
N HIS A 214 -7.82 -4.17 13.10
CA HIS A 214 -6.77 -3.28 13.62
C HIS A 214 -5.39 -3.95 13.59
N GLY A 215 -5.33 -5.25 13.91
CA GLY A 215 -4.10 -6.03 13.86
C GLY A 215 -3.57 -6.23 12.45
N LEU A 216 -4.46 -6.41 11.46
CA LEU A 216 -4.10 -6.47 10.04
C LEU A 216 -3.54 -5.13 9.53
N VAL A 217 -4.22 -4.01 9.81
CA VAL A 217 -3.72 -2.67 9.49
C VAL A 217 -2.40 -2.38 10.20
N GLY A 218 -2.26 -2.77 11.47
CA GLY A 218 -0.99 -2.70 12.20
C GLY A 218 0.12 -3.57 11.61
N SER A 219 -0.23 -4.69 10.96
CA SER A 219 0.71 -5.57 10.26
C SER A 219 1.11 -5.03 8.89
N ALA A 220 0.25 -4.23 8.25
CA ALA A 220 0.59 -3.54 7.00
C ALA A 220 1.75 -2.54 7.16
N ILE A 221 2.02 -2.07 8.38
CA ILE A 221 3.19 -1.24 8.71
C ILE A 221 4.32 -2.03 9.39
N ASP A 222 4.39 -3.36 9.21
CA ASP A 222 5.55 -4.15 9.67
C ASP A 222 6.82 -3.77 8.92
N THR A 223 7.93 -3.75 9.65
CA THR A 223 9.29 -3.54 9.11
C THR A 223 9.70 -4.62 8.12
N ASP A 224 9.12 -5.82 8.22
CA ASP A 224 9.38 -6.93 7.30
C ASP A 224 8.34 -6.96 6.18
N GLY A 225 8.81 -6.82 4.94
CA GLY A 225 7.98 -6.83 3.73
C GLY A 225 7.15 -8.09 3.53
N ARG A 226 7.49 -9.20 4.19
CA ARG A 226 6.71 -10.44 4.08
C ARG A 226 5.48 -10.40 4.98
N VAL A 227 5.60 -9.83 6.18
CA VAL A 227 4.47 -9.65 7.09
C VAL A 227 3.47 -8.66 6.49
N ASN A 228 3.96 -7.54 5.95
CA ASN A 228 3.07 -6.54 5.36
C ASN A 228 2.38 -7.05 4.08
N THR A 229 3.02 -7.92 3.29
CA THR A 229 2.40 -8.56 2.12
C THR A 229 1.26 -9.48 2.53
N VAL A 230 1.45 -10.30 3.59
CA VAL A 230 0.36 -11.16 4.10
C VAL A 230 -0.80 -10.31 4.61
N ALA A 231 -0.51 -9.20 5.31
CA ALA A 231 -1.53 -8.27 5.80
C ALA A 231 -2.36 -7.65 4.66
N GLN A 232 -1.69 -7.16 3.62
CA GLN A 232 -2.35 -6.61 2.43
C GLN A 232 -3.27 -7.64 1.79
N ARG A 233 -2.76 -8.85 1.54
CA ARG A 233 -3.56 -9.92 0.93
C ARG A 233 -4.75 -10.35 1.78
N ALA A 234 -4.60 -10.40 3.10
CA ALA A 234 -5.70 -10.68 4.00
C ALA A 234 -6.77 -9.57 3.89
N LEU A 235 -6.36 -8.30 3.95
CA LEU A 235 -7.27 -7.16 3.83
C LEU A 235 -8.02 -7.15 2.49
N ASP A 236 -7.31 -7.35 1.37
CA ASP A 236 -7.90 -7.42 0.04
C ASP A 236 -8.99 -8.51 -0.03
N GLY A 237 -8.68 -9.72 0.46
CA GLY A 237 -9.63 -10.85 0.45
C GLY A 237 -10.84 -10.65 1.36
N LEU A 238 -10.72 -9.88 2.44
CA LEU A 238 -11.85 -9.57 3.33
C LEU A 238 -12.83 -8.58 2.70
N VAL A 239 -12.35 -7.59 1.93
CA VAL A 239 -13.20 -6.60 1.25
C VAL A 239 -14.15 -7.27 0.25
N GLU A 240 -13.69 -8.32 -0.46
CA GLU A 240 -14.47 -8.99 -1.50
C GLU A 240 -15.69 -9.79 -0.98
N GLN A 241 -15.69 -10.19 0.30
CA GLN A 241 -16.66 -11.16 0.85
C GLN A 241 -17.82 -10.54 1.62
N GLY A 242 -17.84 -9.21 1.73
CA GLY A 242 -18.82 -8.46 2.50
C GLY A 242 -18.30 -8.16 3.90
N THR A 243 -18.34 -6.88 4.24
CA THR A 243 -17.76 -6.30 5.45
C THR A 243 -18.85 -5.79 6.38
N HIS A 244 -18.59 -5.79 7.69
CA HIS A 244 -19.36 -5.02 8.66
C HIS A 244 -18.69 -3.66 8.90
N SER A 245 -19.40 -2.75 9.59
CA SER A 245 -18.80 -1.48 10.01
C SER A 245 -17.81 -1.72 11.15
N VAL A 246 -16.59 -1.18 11.02
CA VAL A 246 -15.50 -1.37 11.99
C VAL A 246 -15.24 -0.06 12.76
N ASP A 247 -15.11 -0.12 14.09
CA ASP A 247 -14.63 1.02 14.88
C ASP A 247 -13.10 1.15 14.76
N TRP A 248 -12.65 2.03 13.86
CA TRP A 248 -11.23 2.25 13.58
C TRP A 248 -10.46 3.06 14.64
N SER A 249 -11.12 3.51 15.72
CA SER A 249 -10.51 4.41 16.70
C SER A 249 -9.23 3.84 17.33
N ALA A 250 -9.18 2.53 17.58
CA ALA A 250 -8.00 1.87 18.16
C ALA A 250 -6.84 1.66 17.15
N ALA A 251 -7.12 1.79 15.85
CA ALA A 251 -6.13 1.72 14.77
C ALA A 251 -5.64 3.09 14.28
N HIS A 252 -5.99 4.18 14.98
CA HIS A 252 -5.61 5.55 14.57
C HIS A 252 -4.11 5.71 14.29
N GLY A 253 -3.24 5.20 15.16
CA GLY A 253 -1.79 5.29 14.98
C GLY A 253 -1.29 4.61 13.69
N PRO A 254 -1.58 3.32 13.49
CA PRO A 254 -1.28 2.62 12.24
C PRO A 254 -1.85 3.28 10.99
N LEU A 255 -3.11 3.74 11.02
CA LEU A 255 -3.73 4.43 9.89
C LEU A 255 -3.02 5.75 9.58
N LEU A 256 -2.67 6.53 10.61
CA LEU A 256 -1.91 7.76 10.44
C LEU A 256 -0.51 7.51 9.83
N ALA A 257 0.12 6.39 10.16
CA ALA A 257 1.41 6.00 9.56
C ALA A 257 1.26 5.65 8.07
N LEU A 258 0.18 4.95 7.68
CA LEU A 258 -0.14 4.62 6.28
C LEU A 258 -0.45 5.89 5.48
N PHE A 259 -1.27 6.80 6.01
CA PHE A 259 -1.56 8.10 5.38
C PHE A 259 -0.32 9.02 5.30
N GLY A 260 0.63 8.85 6.22
CA GLY A 260 1.96 9.47 6.15
C GLY A 260 2.88 8.87 5.09
N GLY A 261 2.52 7.75 4.46
CA GLY A 261 3.32 7.10 3.43
C GLY A 261 4.23 5.99 3.93
N THR A 262 3.95 5.42 5.11
CA THR A 262 4.53 4.12 5.48
C THR A 262 3.91 3.04 4.62
N ASN A 263 4.73 2.21 3.99
CA ASN A 263 4.30 1.13 3.10
C ASN A 263 3.27 1.60 2.04
N PRO A 264 3.68 2.43 1.06
CA PRO A 264 2.78 2.94 0.02
C PRO A 264 2.16 1.81 -0.85
N PHE A 265 2.69 0.59 -0.81
CA PHE A 265 2.04 -0.57 -1.44
C PHE A 265 0.67 -0.90 -0.84
N ALA A 266 0.45 -0.60 0.45
CA ALA A 266 -0.82 -0.88 1.12
C ALA A 266 -1.86 0.23 0.92
N PHE A 267 -1.44 1.43 0.49
CA PHE A 267 -2.27 2.62 0.67
C PHE A 267 -3.59 2.54 -0.10
N GLU A 268 -3.56 2.08 -1.36
CA GLU A 268 -4.75 1.90 -2.19
C GLU A 268 -5.75 0.95 -1.54
N GLY A 269 -5.32 -0.27 -1.19
CA GLY A 269 -6.17 -1.26 -0.54
C GLY A 269 -6.68 -0.80 0.84
N ILE A 270 -5.92 0.00 1.58
CA ILE A 270 -6.37 0.57 2.85
C ILE A 270 -7.54 1.56 2.63
N LEU A 271 -7.48 2.38 1.58
CA LEU A 271 -8.61 3.28 1.26
C LEU A 271 -9.88 2.48 0.94
N GLU A 272 -9.74 1.40 0.18
CA GLU A 272 -10.84 0.49 -0.15
C GLU A 272 -11.41 -0.20 1.10
N VAL A 273 -10.54 -0.71 1.98
CA VAL A 273 -10.93 -1.31 3.26
C VAL A 273 -11.72 -0.32 4.11
N LEU A 274 -11.25 0.92 4.25
CA LEU A 274 -11.93 1.93 5.05
C LEU A 274 -13.32 2.28 4.48
N VAL A 275 -13.44 2.36 3.16
CA VAL A 275 -14.74 2.59 2.51
C VAL A 275 -15.67 1.40 2.69
N ALA A 276 -15.18 0.17 2.45
CA ALA A 276 -15.95 -1.05 2.57
C ALA A 276 -16.46 -1.29 4.00
N THR A 277 -15.67 -0.92 5.00
CA THR A 277 -16.01 -1.05 6.43
C THR A 277 -16.71 0.18 7.02
N GLU A 278 -17.30 1.02 6.15
CA GLU A 278 -18.11 2.18 6.54
C GLU A 278 -17.41 3.10 7.57
N ILE A 279 -16.19 3.54 7.25
CA ILE A 279 -15.40 4.45 8.10
C ILE A 279 -16.25 5.62 8.63
N ASP A 280 -16.14 5.89 9.94
CA ASP A 280 -16.80 7.03 10.55
C ASP A 280 -16.30 8.34 9.90
N PRO A 281 -17.19 9.21 9.40
CA PRO A 281 -16.79 10.42 8.68
C PRO A 281 -15.94 11.40 9.50
N GLU A 282 -16.18 11.53 10.81
CA GLU A 282 -15.42 12.44 11.67
C GLU A 282 -13.99 11.92 11.87
N PHE A 283 -13.85 10.63 12.14
CA PHE A 283 -12.55 9.97 12.24
C PHE A 283 -11.78 10.02 10.91
N GLY A 284 -12.45 9.73 9.79
CA GLY A 284 -11.85 9.81 8.46
C GLY A 284 -11.38 11.22 8.10
N GLN A 285 -12.19 12.25 8.42
CA GLN A 285 -11.79 13.65 8.26
C GLN A 285 -10.54 14.00 9.07
N GLN A 286 -10.46 13.51 10.32
CA GLN A 286 -9.30 13.75 11.18
C GLN A 286 -8.02 13.15 10.58
N LEU A 287 -8.07 11.91 10.08
CA LEU A 287 -6.93 11.25 9.43
C LEU A 287 -6.39 12.07 8.25
N VAL A 288 -7.28 12.56 7.39
CA VAL A 288 -6.88 13.34 6.20
C VAL A 288 -6.32 14.70 6.58
N ARG A 289 -6.91 15.38 7.56
CA ARG A 289 -6.38 16.67 8.05
C ARG A 289 -4.98 16.51 8.63
N ASP A 290 -4.73 15.42 9.34
CA ASP A 290 -3.43 15.19 9.98
C ASP A 290 -2.34 14.79 8.97
N ARG A 291 -2.68 14.05 7.89
CA ARG A 291 -1.74 13.57 6.87
C ARG A 291 -2.34 13.64 5.45
N PRO A 292 -2.50 14.83 4.86
CA PRO A 292 -3.21 14.99 3.58
C PRO A 292 -2.38 14.62 2.35
N SER A 293 -1.05 14.71 2.44
CA SER A 293 -0.17 14.79 1.28
C SER A 293 -0.25 13.59 0.35
N LEU A 294 -0.22 12.36 0.89
CA LEU A 294 -0.26 11.16 0.07
C LEU A 294 -1.64 10.97 -0.58
N LEU A 295 -2.72 11.20 0.17
CA LEU A 295 -4.08 11.11 -0.36
C LEU A 295 -4.30 12.09 -1.52
N LEU A 296 -3.87 13.35 -1.34
CA LEU A 296 -3.95 14.36 -2.39
C LEU A 296 -3.11 13.99 -3.62
N ALA A 297 -1.94 13.37 -3.43
CA ALA A 297 -1.15 12.85 -4.55
C ALA A 297 -1.88 11.75 -5.33
N TYR A 298 -2.63 10.88 -4.65
CA TYR A 298 -3.48 9.87 -5.31
C TYR A 298 -4.67 10.53 -6.04
N VAL A 299 -5.34 11.53 -5.46
CA VAL A 299 -6.40 12.31 -6.14
C VAL A 299 -5.86 12.96 -7.43
N GLY A 300 -4.63 13.47 -7.37
CA GLY A 300 -3.95 14.10 -8.50
C GLY A 300 -3.35 13.11 -9.51
N ALA A 301 -3.56 11.80 -9.36
CA ALA A 301 -3.04 10.80 -10.29
C ALA A 301 -3.81 10.81 -11.63
N GLU A 302 -3.10 10.57 -12.72
CA GLU A 302 -3.63 10.39 -14.06
C GLU A 302 -4.22 8.98 -14.24
N HIS A 303 -3.56 7.95 -13.68
CA HIS A 303 -4.06 6.59 -13.69
C HIS A 303 -5.35 6.45 -12.87
N GLU A 304 -6.45 6.09 -13.54
CA GLU A 304 -7.78 6.00 -12.95
C GLU A 304 -7.84 5.02 -11.78
N GLY A 305 -7.26 3.82 -11.92
CA GLY A 305 -7.24 2.83 -10.83
C GLY A 305 -6.49 3.29 -9.58
N THR A 306 -5.57 4.23 -9.70
CA THR A 306 -4.89 4.84 -8.54
C THR A 306 -5.69 6.00 -7.95
N ARG A 307 -6.36 6.78 -8.81
CA ARG A 307 -7.12 7.96 -8.40
C ARG A 307 -8.47 7.61 -7.75
N GLU A 308 -9.17 6.61 -8.28
CA GLU A 308 -10.53 6.28 -7.88
C GLU A 308 -10.68 5.90 -6.39
N PRO A 309 -9.81 5.05 -5.81
CA PRO A 309 -9.90 4.70 -4.39
C PRO A 309 -9.78 5.92 -3.47
N ALA A 310 -8.92 6.90 -3.81
CA ALA A 310 -8.78 8.13 -3.05
C ALA A 310 -10.04 9.03 -3.13
N ILE A 311 -10.63 9.16 -4.32
CA ILE A 311 -11.89 9.89 -4.49
C ILE A 311 -13.03 9.19 -3.75
N ALA A 312 -13.14 7.86 -3.84
CA ALA A 312 -14.17 7.09 -3.16
C ALA A 312 -14.09 7.28 -1.64
N PHE A 313 -12.88 7.22 -1.07
CA PHE A 313 -12.65 7.49 0.34
C PHE A 313 -13.04 8.91 0.74
N LEU A 314 -12.61 9.93 -0.02
CA LEU A 314 -12.96 11.32 0.26
C LEU A 314 -14.47 11.58 0.21
N LYS A 315 -15.19 10.95 -0.73
CA LYS A 315 -16.66 11.01 -0.80
C LYS A 315 -17.32 10.39 0.42
N ALA A 316 -16.80 9.24 0.90
CA ALA A 316 -17.34 8.56 2.07
C ALA A 316 -17.27 9.43 3.33
N ILE A 317 -16.19 10.20 3.51
CA ILE A 317 -15.96 11.00 4.73
C ILE A 317 -16.49 12.43 4.64
N SER A 318 -16.74 12.96 3.44
CA SER A 318 -17.15 14.37 3.23
C SER A 318 -18.63 14.53 2.91
N SER A 319 -19.29 13.50 2.36
CA SER A 319 -20.60 13.61 1.68
C SER A 319 -20.61 14.57 0.47
N GLU A 320 -19.46 15.07 0.05
CA GLU A 320 -19.27 15.91 -1.14
C GLU A 320 -18.60 15.09 -2.25
N ASP A 321 -18.76 15.51 -3.51
CA ASP A 321 -18.09 14.91 -4.65
C ASP A 321 -17.50 15.99 -5.56
N PHE A 322 -16.21 16.26 -5.37
CA PHE A 322 -15.44 17.16 -6.24
C PHE A 322 -14.77 16.41 -7.41
N GLY A 323 -15.00 15.10 -7.57
CA GLY A 323 -14.34 14.28 -8.57
C GLY A 323 -12.82 14.39 -8.47
N ALA A 324 -12.17 14.64 -9.61
CA ALA A 324 -10.71 14.81 -9.72
C ALA A 324 -10.23 16.26 -9.48
N ASP A 325 -11.08 17.16 -8.96
CA ASP A 325 -10.69 18.55 -8.66
C ASP A 325 -9.82 18.61 -7.40
N LEU A 326 -8.49 18.52 -7.61
CA LEU A 326 -7.49 18.53 -6.55
C LEU A 326 -7.52 19.81 -5.71
N ASP A 327 -7.79 20.96 -6.33
CA ASP A 327 -7.83 22.25 -5.64
C ASP A 327 -9.06 22.32 -4.72
N ALA A 328 -10.20 21.81 -5.16
CA ALA A 328 -11.42 21.73 -4.35
C ALA A 328 -11.24 20.79 -3.14
N TRP A 329 -10.65 19.60 -3.34
CA TRP A 329 -10.32 18.69 -2.24
C TRP A 329 -9.34 19.31 -1.26
N THR A 330 -8.29 19.96 -1.75
CA THR A 330 -7.31 20.67 -0.91
C THR A 330 -7.99 21.77 -0.08
N ALA A 331 -8.90 22.53 -0.68
CA ALA A 331 -9.64 23.58 0.03
C ALA A 331 -10.61 23.02 1.07
N TRP A 332 -11.20 21.85 0.83
CA TRP A 332 -12.08 21.18 1.79
C TRP A 332 -11.32 20.62 2.99
N ILE A 333 -10.17 19.97 2.77
CA ILE A 333 -9.34 19.41 3.85
C ILE A 333 -8.84 20.52 4.80
N ASN A 334 -8.54 21.71 4.26
CA ASN A 334 -8.00 22.82 5.05
C ASN A 334 -9.05 23.63 5.84
N GLN A 335 -10.34 23.26 5.77
CA GLN A 335 -11.42 23.86 6.56
C GLN A 335 -11.56 23.21 7.93
#